data_AF-A0A5J5WR15-F1
#
_entry.id   AF-A0A5J5WR15-F1
#
_cell.length_a   1.000
_cell.length_b   1.000
_cell.length_c   1.000
_cell.angle_alpha   90.00
_cell.angle_beta   90.00
_cell.angle_gamma   90.00
#
_symmetry.space_group_name_H-M   'P 1'
#
loop_
_entity.id
_entity.type
_entity.pdbx_description
1 polymer ?
#
loop_
_entity_poly.entity_id
_entity_poly.type
_entity_poly.pdbx_seq_one_letter_code
_entity_poly.pdbx_strand_id
1 'polypeptide(L)'
;MLACLTDYLSLCRVTAAIGYLFLLLFSFFITVYTACFNGSCQVLDSCSQATDCGPGLYCGNCPALGKSQPFCTRGQAIVPTSIVGGLPFNKYSWLMTHNSFSIVDAPSLQGVQRLTFYNQEDTVTNQLMNGVRGLMLDMYDFNGDIWLCHSFRGQCFNFTAFQPAINTLREVETFLSQNPSEIVTIVIEDYVHTPKGLSNLFLNAGLDKYWFPVSKMPKKGEDWPTVNEMVQANHRLLVFTSVASKEAEEGIAYQWKYIIENEAGDPGVKPGSCPNRKESRPLNSKSASLFLMNYFPSYPVETEACKEHSAPLADMISTCFKAAGKE
;
A
#
# COMPACT_ATOMS: atom_id res chain seq x y z
N MET A 1 -59.63 -84.61 12.56
CA MET A 1 -58.22 -84.96 12.32
C MET A 1 -57.38 -83.74 12.67
N LEU A 2 -56.54 -83.91 13.70
CA LEU A 2 -55.37 -83.15 14.20
C LEU A 2 -55.37 -81.62 14.03
N ALA A 3 -55.47 -80.78 15.07
CA ALA A 3 -54.72 -80.61 16.34
C ALA A 3 -54.02 -79.22 16.27
N CYS A 4 -54.58 -78.19 16.90
CA CYS A 4 -54.18 -77.64 18.21
C CYS A 4 -52.71 -77.19 18.31
N LEU A 5 -52.47 -75.88 18.46
CA LEU A 5 -51.95 -75.30 19.72
C LEU A 5 -51.94 -73.76 19.69
N THR A 6 -52.50 -73.20 20.75
CA THR A 6 -52.48 -71.80 21.21
C THR A 6 -51.29 -71.53 22.15
N ASP A 7 -51.15 -70.25 22.55
CA ASP A 7 -50.30 -69.66 23.61
C ASP A 7 -49.00 -69.02 23.07
N TYR A 8 -48.73 -67.72 23.25
CA TYR A 8 -48.68 -66.98 24.51
C TYR A 8 -49.07 -65.49 24.40
N LEU A 9 -49.69 -65.00 25.48
CA LEU A 9 -49.88 -63.59 25.85
C LEU A 9 -48.54 -62.86 26.05
N SER A 10 -48.39 -61.63 25.53
CA SER A 10 -48.46 -60.39 26.34
C SER A 10 -47.85 -59.16 25.63
N LEU A 11 -48.35 -58.01 26.06
CA LEU A 11 -47.74 -56.67 26.09
C LEU A 11 -47.90 -55.69 24.90
N CYS A 12 -48.58 -54.59 25.27
CA CYS A 12 -48.42 -53.20 24.82
C CYS A 12 -48.94 -52.84 23.42
N ARG A 13 -50.15 -52.28 23.28
CA ARG A 13 -50.53 -50.89 23.58
C ARG A 13 -49.52 -49.85 23.07
N VAL A 14 -49.98 -49.09 22.07
CA VAL A 14 -49.56 -47.71 21.70
C VAL A 14 -48.15 -47.65 21.08
N THR A 15 -47.99 -47.26 19.82
CA THR A 15 -47.57 -45.88 19.51
C THR A 15 -47.93 -45.47 18.08
N ALA A 16 -49.08 -44.80 17.92
CA ALA A 16 -49.29 -43.81 16.86
C ALA A 16 -48.49 -42.52 17.19
N ALA A 17 -47.19 -42.66 17.47
CA ALA A 17 -46.31 -41.58 17.93
C ALA A 17 -44.93 -41.61 17.25
N ILE A 18 -44.80 -42.32 16.14
CA ILE A 18 -43.52 -42.42 15.40
C ILE A 18 -43.53 -41.59 14.10
N GLY A 19 -44.72 -41.17 13.62
CA GLY A 19 -44.84 -40.34 12.42
C GLY A 19 -44.62 -38.83 12.63
N TYR A 20 -44.77 -38.32 13.86
CA TYR A 20 -44.62 -36.89 14.17
C TYR A 20 -43.23 -36.49 14.68
N LEU A 21 -42.36 -37.47 15.00
CA LEU A 21 -41.00 -37.18 15.51
C LEU A 21 -39.97 -36.99 14.39
N PHE A 22 -40.27 -37.43 13.16
CA PHE A 22 -39.37 -37.25 12.01
C PHE A 22 -39.55 -35.91 11.27
N LEU A 23 -40.62 -35.16 11.55
CA LEU A 23 -40.83 -33.81 11.00
C LEU A 23 -40.25 -32.68 11.88
N LEU A 24 -39.68 -33.00 13.04
CA LEU A 24 -39.13 -32.01 13.98
C LEU A 24 -37.58 -32.01 14.06
N LEU A 25 -36.88 -32.82 13.26
CA LEU A 25 -35.41 -32.94 13.29
C LEU A 25 -34.68 -32.31 12.09
N PHE A 26 -35.38 -31.62 11.21
CA PHE A 26 -34.80 -30.63 10.29
C PHE A 26 -35.13 -29.21 10.76
N SER A 27 -34.89 -28.93 12.04
CA SER A 27 -34.58 -27.56 12.45
C SER A 27 -33.25 -27.20 11.78
N PHE A 28 -33.32 -26.77 10.53
CA PHE A 28 -32.26 -26.01 9.89
C PHE A 28 -31.93 -24.89 10.88
N PHE A 29 -30.80 -24.99 11.58
CA PHE A 29 -30.22 -23.83 12.23
C PHE A 29 -29.83 -22.89 11.09
N ILE A 30 -30.81 -22.13 10.60
CA ILE A 30 -30.53 -20.91 9.86
C ILE A 30 -29.92 -20.02 10.92
N THR A 31 -28.59 -20.06 11.05
CA THR A 31 -27.85 -18.93 11.56
C THR A 31 -28.19 -17.79 10.62
N VAL A 32 -29.22 -17.02 10.97
CA VAL A 32 -29.44 -15.71 10.41
C VAL A 32 -28.28 -14.89 10.95
N TYR A 33 -27.15 -14.94 10.24
CA TYR A 33 -26.17 -13.88 10.35
C TYR A 33 -26.97 -12.62 10.02
N THR A 34 -27.22 -11.79 11.02
CA THR A 34 -27.69 -10.43 10.77
C THR A 34 -26.60 -9.80 9.93
N ALA A 35 -26.79 -9.79 8.62
CA ALA A 35 -25.92 -9.05 7.73
C ALA A 35 -25.87 -7.63 8.28
N CYS A 36 -24.68 -7.17 8.60
CA CYS A 36 -24.47 -5.77 8.94
C CYS A 36 -24.90 -4.91 7.75
N PHE A 37 -25.39 -3.71 8.02
CA PHE A 37 -25.87 -2.78 6.98
C PHE A 37 -25.74 -1.34 7.47
N ASN A 38 -25.81 -0.37 6.56
CA ASN A 38 -25.77 1.07 6.90
C ASN A 38 -24.55 1.50 7.74
N GLY A 39 -23.36 1.06 7.34
CA GLY A 39 -22.10 1.51 7.92
C GLY A 39 -21.69 0.78 9.20
N SER A 40 -22.37 -0.32 9.55
CA SER A 40 -22.02 -1.11 10.73
C SER A 40 -21.07 -2.28 10.43
N CYS A 41 -20.86 -2.64 9.15
CA CYS A 41 -20.00 -3.76 8.79
C CYS A 41 -18.54 -3.48 9.10
N GLN A 42 -17.91 -4.45 9.77
CA GLN A 42 -16.49 -4.44 10.13
C GLN A 42 -15.65 -5.16 9.07
N VAL A 43 -14.33 -5.06 9.21
CA VAL A 43 -13.39 -5.73 8.31
C VAL A 43 -13.69 -7.24 8.25
N LEU A 44 -13.72 -7.79 7.03
CA LEU A 44 -14.11 -9.18 6.68
C LEU A 44 -15.60 -9.52 6.76
N ASP A 45 -16.45 -8.61 7.25
CA ASP A 45 -17.90 -8.82 7.16
C ASP A 45 -18.36 -8.73 5.70
N SER A 46 -19.35 -9.55 5.33
CA SER A 46 -19.96 -9.47 4.00
C SER A 46 -20.69 -8.14 3.81
N CYS A 47 -20.62 -7.61 2.59
CA CYS A 47 -21.30 -6.38 2.21
C CYS A 47 -21.88 -6.53 0.80
N SER A 48 -22.83 -5.66 0.45
CA SER A 48 -23.42 -5.61 -0.90
C SER A 48 -23.36 -4.23 -1.52
N GLN A 49 -23.28 -3.18 -0.69
CA GLN A 49 -23.19 -1.78 -1.10
C GLN A 49 -22.00 -1.11 -0.41
N ALA A 50 -21.45 -0.08 -1.05
CA ALA A 50 -20.35 0.70 -0.47
C ALA A 50 -20.70 1.30 0.91
N THR A 51 -21.97 1.61 1.15
CA THR A 51 -22.48 2.19 2.41
C THR A 51 -22.67 1.17 3.53
N ASP A 52 -22.48 -0.12 3.28
CA ASP A 52 -22.62 -1.15 4.32
C ASP A 52 -21.42 -1.14 5.29
N CYS A 53 -20.24 -0.84 4.75
CA CYS A 53 -18.98 -0.82 5.48
C CYS A 53 -18.82 0.43 6.35
N GLY A 54 -18.24 0.26 7.54
CA GLY A 54 -17.97 1.36 8.45
C GLY A 54 -16.96 2.39 7.91
N PRO A 55 -16.78 3.53 8.60
CA PRO A 55 -15.87 4.58 8.18
C PRO A 55 -14.44 4.05 7.92
N GLY A 56 -13.83 4.48 6.81
CA GLY A 56 -12.50 4.06 6.38
C GLY A 56 -12.43 2.64 5.81
N LEU A 57 -13.56 1.98 5.63
CA LEU A 57 -13.69 0.68 4.97
C LEU A 57 -14.37 0.83 3.61
N TYR A 58 -14.07 -0.11 2.71
CA TYR A 58 -14.63 -0.20 1.37
C TYR A 58 -15.21 -1.59 1.13
N CYS A 59 -16.35 -1.66 0.45
CA CYS A 59 -16.96 -2.93 0.07
C CYS A 59 -16.31 -3.45 -1.22
N GLY A 60 -15.39 -4.41 -1.09
CA GLY A 60 -14.57 -4.89 -2.20
C GLY A 60 -14.71 -6.39 -2.44
N ASN A 61 -14.30 -6.82 -3.63
CA ASN A 61 -14.21 -8.23 -3.99
C ASN A 61 -12.76 -8.69 -3.99
N CYS A 62 -12.53 -9.96 -3.62
CA CYS A 62 -11.23 -10.58 -3.78
C CYS A 62 -11.35 -12.05 -4.23
N PRO A 63 -11.62 -12.30 -5.52
CA PRO A 63 -11.76 -13.65 -6.06
C PRO A 63 -10.50 -14.50 -5.85
N ALA A 64 -9.31 -13.88 -5.83
CA ALA A 64 -8.03 -14.53 -5.58
C ALA A 64 -7.93 -15.22 -4.20
N LEU A 65 -8.74 -14.80 -3.22
CA LEU A 65 -8.87 -15.47 -1.91
C LEU A 65 -9.96 -16.58 -1.89
N GLY A 66 -10.53 -16.93 -3.05
CA GLY A 66 -11.65 -17.86 -3.15
C GLY A 66 -12.96 -17.30 -2.61
N LYS A 67 -13.05 -15.98 -2.40
CA LYS A 67 -14.26 -15.30 -1.94
C LYS A 67 -15.15 -14.97 -3.14
N SER A 68 -16.40 -15.46 -3.10
CA SER A 68 -17.40 -15.26 -4.16
C SER A 68 -18.35 -14.09 -3.90
N GLN A 69 -18.24 -13.43 -2.74
CA GLN A 69 -19.09 -12.31 -2.33
C GLN A 69 -18.22 -11.14 -1.84
N PRO A 70 -18.68 -9.89 -2.01
CA PRO A 70 -17.99 -8.74 -1.48
C PRO A 70 -17.92 -8.76 0.04
N PHE A 71 -16.87 -8.16 0.57
CA PHE A 71 -16.67 -7.98 2.00
C PHE A 71 -15.95 -6.67 2.29
N CYS A 72 -16.10 -6.16 3.51
CA CYS A 72 -15.47 -4.93 3.90
C CYS A 72 -13.97 -5.10 4.07
N THR A 73 -13.20 -4.34 3.31
CA THR A 73 -11.74 -4.22 3.41
C THR A 73 -11.38 -2.84 3.93
N ARG A 74 -10.16 -2.69 4.46
CA ARG A 74 -9.66 -1.38 4.89
C ARG A 74 -9.30 -0.55 3.66
N GLY A 75 -9.97 0.59 3.48
CA GLY A 75 -9.68 1.55 2.41
C GLY A 75 -8.80 2.72 2.86
N GLN A 76 -8.77 3.01 4.18
CA GLN A 76 -7.94 4.07 4.75
C GLN A 76 -6.93 3.51 5.75
N ALA A 77 -5.66 3.84 5.54
CA ALA A 77 -4.58 3.51 6.46
C ALA A 77 -4.63 4.43 7.70
N ILE A 78 -4.22 3.91 8.84
CA ILE A 78 -4.12 4.70 10.06
C ILE A 78 -2.82 5.50 10.00
N VAL A 79 -2.92 6.82 10.10
CA VAL A 79 -1.74 7.71 10.13
C VAL A 79 -1.02 7.51 11.47
N PRO A 80 0.26 7.07 11.50
CA PRO A 80 0.93 6.68 12.75
C PRO A 80 1.00 7.76 13.83
N THR A 81 1.11 9.03 13.41
CA THR A 81 1.19 10.20 14.30
C THR A 81 -0.11 10.47 15.04
N SER A 82 -1.25 9.95 14.56
CA SER A 82 -2.54 10.01 15.26
C SER A 82 -2.63 9.05 16.44
N ILE A 83 -1.79 8.00 16.45
CA ILE A 83 -1.74 7.01 17.54
C ILE A 83 -0.75 7.46 18.62
N VAL A 84 0.47 7.85 18.20
CA VAL A 84 1.54 8.29 19.09
C VAL A 84 2.25 9.48 18.47
N GLY A 85 2.30 10.61 19.19
CA GLY A 85 2.98 11.82 18.75
C GLY A 85 4.41 11.94 19.29
N GLY A 86 5.20 12.81 18.67
CA GLY A 86 6.49 13.24 19.21
C GLY A 86 7.68 12.28 19.03
N LEU A 87 7.53 11.21 18.25
CA LEU A 87 8.68 10.36 17.92
C LEU A 87 9.52 10.95 16.77
N PRO A 88 10.82 10.60 16.70
CA PRO A 88 11.65 10.80 15.50
C PRO A 88 11.00 10.23 14.24
N PHE A 89 11.17 10.88 13.10
CA PHE A 89 10.59 10.45 11.82
C PHE A 89 10.89 8.98 11.46
N ASN A 90 12.12 8.51 11.75
CA ASN A 90 12.58 7.14 11.51
C ASN A 90 12.05 6.09 12.50
N LYS A 91 11.20 6.49 13.46
CA LYS A 91 10.54 5.60 14.44
C LYS A 91 9.08 5.33 14.09
N TYR A 92 8.58 5.92 13.02
CA TYR A 92 7.28 5.63 12.44
C TYR A 92 7.41 4.69 11.24
N SER A 93 6.35 3.95 10.95
CA SER A 93 6.17 3.18 9.72
C SER A 93 5.21 3.92 8.80
N TRP A 94 5.68 4.33 7.63
CA TRP A 94 4.91 5.12 6.67
C TRP A 94 4.49 4.23 5.50
N LEU A 95 3.20 4.24 5.16
CA LEU A 95 2.72 3.57 3.94
C LEU A 95 3.21 4.34 2.72
N MET A 96 3.76 3.61 1.74
CA MET A 96 4.22 4.17 0.47
C MET A 96 3.62 3.41 -0.71
N THR A 97 3.54 4.05 -1.87
CA THR A 97 3.10 3.43 -3.13
C THR A 97 4.22 3.43 -4.18
N HIS A 98 4.38 2.30 -4.87
CA HIS A 98 5.34 2.12 -5.97
C HIS A 98 4.74 2.64 -7.28
N ASN A 99 5.48 3.46 -8.03
CA ASN A 99 5.00 4.11 -9.26
C ASN A 99 3.62 4.74 -9.08
N SER A 100 3.52 5.65 -8.10
CA SER A 100 2.26 6.23 -7.63
C SER A 100 1.41 6.87 -8.73
N PHE A 101 2.03 7.22 -9.86
CA PHE A 101 1.40 7.85 -11.02
C PHE A 101 0.87 6.85 -12.07
N SER A 102 1.26 5.58 -11.98
CA SER A 102 0.94 4.53 -12.94
C SER A 102 -0.47 3.99 -12.66
N ILE A 103 -1.47 4.85 -12.93
CA ILE A 103 -2.87 4.66 -12.52
C ILE A 103 -3.67 4.00 -13.65
N VAL A 104 -4.48 3.00 -13.31
CA VAL A 104 -5.44 2.38 -14.25
C VAL A 104 -6.36 3.46 -14.83
N ASP A 105 -6.71 3.34 -16.10
CA ASP A 105 -7.59 4.29 -16.81
C ASP A 105 -7.10 5.75 -16.88
N ALA A 106 -5.87 6.05 -16.45
CA ALA A 106 -5.28 7.37 -16.67
C ALA A 106 -5.33 7.74 -18.17
N PRO A 107 -5.73 8.96 -18.56
CA PRO A 107 -5.83 9.34 -19.97
C PRO A 107 -4.52 9.12 -20.72
N SER A 108 -4.56 8.50 -21.91
CA SER A 108 -3.37 8.34 -22.76
C SER A 108 -3.12 9.60 -23.60
N LEU A 109 -1.90 9.71 -24.16
CA LEU A 109 -1.59 10.74 -25.14
C LEU A 109 -2.48 10.57 -26.38
N GLN A 110 -2.88 11.70 -26.98
CA GLN A 110 -3.78 11.70 -28.13
C GLN A 110 -3.21 10.85 -29.28
N GLY A 111 -4.00 9.87 -29.73
CA GLY A 111 -3.61 8.98 -30.82
C GLY A 111 -2.58 7.91 -30.44
N VAL A 112 -2.26 7.74 -29.15
CA VAL A 112 -1.30 6.74 -28.67
C VAL A 112 -1.98 5.80 -27.69
N GLN A 113 -1.94 4.50 -28.01
CA GLN A 113 -2.31 3.44 -27.07
C GLN A 113 -1.19 3.27 -26.03
N ARG A 114 -1.53 3.36 -24.75
CA ARG A 114 -0.56 3.06 -23.68
C ARG A 114 -0.33 1.54 -23.60
N LEU A 115 0.94 1.14 -23.56
CA LEU A 115 1.41 -0.24 -23.46
C LEU A 115 2.45 -0.34 -22.35
N THR A 116 1.97 -0.40 -21.11
CA THR A 116 2.78 -0.58 -19.92
C THR A 116 1.93 -1.19 -18.80
N PHE A 117 2.55 -1.54 -17.68
CA PHE A 117 1.85 -2.00 -16.48
C PHE A 117 1.31 -0.82 -15.67
N TYR A 118 0.18 -1.04 -15.00
CA TYR A 118 -0.43 -0.13 -14.04
C TYR A 118 -0.18 -0.63 -12.63
N ASN A 119 0.13 0.26 -11.70
CA ASN A 119 0.46 -0.07 -10.32
C ASN A 119 -0.60 0.38 -9.32
N GLN A 120 -1.44 1.35 -9.69
CA GLN A 120 -2.39 2.01 -8.78
C GLN A 120 -3.78 2.11 -9.41
N GLU A 121 -4.81 2.11 -8.57
CA GLU A 121 -6.19 2.41 -8.96
C GLU A 121 -6.59 3.84 -8.57
N ASP A 122 -6.00 4.36 -7.50
CA ASP A 122 -6.29 5.68 -6.95
C ASP A 122 -5.40 6.77 -7.56
N THR A 123 -5.97 7.96 -7.74
CA THR A 123 -5.20 9.18 -8.01
C THR A 123 -4.19 9.45 -6.89
N VAL A 124 -3.12 10.20 -7.16
CA VAL A 124 -2.12 10.54 -6.12
C VAL A 124 -2.77 11.31 -4.98
N THR A 125 -3.69 12.23 -5.29
CA THR A 125 -4.54 12.88 -4.28
C THR A 125 -5.26 11.87 -3.39
N ASN A 126 -5.93 10.86 -3.97
CA ASN A 126 -6.65 9.85 -3.19
C ASN A 126 -5.70 8.96 -2.38
N GLN A 127 -4.55 8.56 -2.93
CA GLN A 127 -3.52 7.81 -2.20
C GLN A 127 -3.13 8.55 -0.91
N LEU A 128 -2.83 9.85 -1.00
CA LEU A 128 -2.48 10.70 0.15
C LEU A 128 -3.65 10.82 1.15
N MET A 129 -4.88 11.03 0.66
CA MET A 129 -6.09 11.08 1.49
C MET A 129 -6.40 9.74 2.17
N ASN A 130 -6.00 8.62 1.57
CA ASN A 130 -6.14 7.27 2.11
C ASN A 130 -5.00 6.86 3.06
N GLY A 131 -4.10 7.79 3.38
CA GLY A 131 -3.08 7.62 4.42
C GLY A 131 -1.69 7.26 3.90
N VAL A 132 -1.47 7.22 2.58
CA VAL A 132 -0.13 7.13 2.00
C VAL A 132 0.67 8.38 2.38
N ARG A 133 1.94 8.20 2.77
CA ARG A 133 2.87 9.28 3.15
C ARG A 133 4.20 9.17 2.40
N GLY A 134 4.31 8.25 1.46
CA GLY A 134 5.43 8.19 0.55
C GLY A 134 5.06 7.78 -0.88
N LEU A 135 5.71 8.39 -1.86
CA LEU A 135 5.45 8.18 -3.28
C LEU A 135 6.76 7.80 -3.97
N MET A 136 6.74 6.76 -4.80
CA MET A 136 7.84 6.44 -5.71
C MET A 136 7.49 6.88 -7.12
N LEU A 137 8.37 7.65 -7.75
CA LEU A 137 8.12 8.31 -9.03
C LEU A 137 9.30 8.07 -9.98
N ASP A 138 9.03 7.48 -11.13
CA ASP A 138 9.99 7.37 -12.22
C ASP A 138 9.92 8.64 -13.08
N MET A 139 10.98 9.44 -13.08
CA MET A 139 11.01 10.73 -13.77
C MET A 139 12.01 10.71 -14.93
N TYR A 140 11.57 11.17 -16.10
CA TYR A 140 12.34 11.17 -17.35
C TYR A 140 12.32 12.54 -18.01
N ASP A 141 13.42 12.91 -18.67
CA ASP A 141 13.35 13.94 -19.72
C ASP A 141 12.56 13.39 -20.92
N PHE A 142 11.45 14.05 -21.26
CA PHE A 142 10.58 13.64 -22.36
C PHE A 142 9.79 14.82 -22.93
N ASN A 143 9.73 14.91 -24.26
CA ASN A 143 8.96 15.95 -24.96
C ASN A 143 9.28 17.39 -24.49
N GLY A 144 10.55 17.66 -24.16
CA GLY A 144 11.01 18.98 -23.71
C GLY A 144 10.67 19.35 -22.27
N ASP A 145 10.17 18.41 -21.46
CA ASP A 145 9.83 18.60 -20.05
C ASP A 145 10.17 17.33 -19.24
N ILE A 146 9.89 17.32 -17.93
CA ILE A 146 10.03 16.16 -17.06
C ILE A 146 8.70 15.44 -16.91
N TRP A 147 8.69 14.16 -17.29
CA TRP A 147 7.49 13.33 -17.33
C TRP A 147 7.60 12.13 -16.41
N LEU A 148 6.43 11.66 -15.98
CA LEU A 148 6.25 10.39 -15.31
C LEU A 148 5.96 9.32 -16.35
N CYS A 149 6.80 8.28 -16.40
CA CYS A 149 6.68 7.21 -17.39
C CYS A 149 6.97 5.86 -16.73
N HIS A 150 6.19 4.85 -17.04
CA HIS A 150 6.50 3.48 -16.62
C HIS A 150 7.18 2.77 -17.77
N SER A 151 8.50 2.91 -17.86
CA SER A 151 9.28 2.65 -19.07
C SER A 151 10.49 1.77 -18.80
N PHE A 152 11.34 1.58 -19.80
CA PHE A 152 12.51 0.70 -19.72
C PHE A 152 13.73 1.31 -20.40
N ARG A 153 14.92 0.80 -20.04
CA ARG A 153 16.23 1.23 -20.58
C ARG A 153 16.54 2.72 -20.37
N GLY A 154 15.98 3.32 -19.32
CA GLY A 154 16.22 4.72 -19.00
C GLY A 154 15.69 5.72 -20.02
N GLN A 155 14.68 5.33 -20.82
CA GLN A 155 14.06 6.20 -21.82
C GLN A 155 12.54 6.18 -21.67
N CYS A 156 11.91 7.35 -21.74
CA CYS A 156 10.45 7.45 -21.86
C CYS A 156 10.01 7.41 -23.32
N PHE A 157 8.91 6.70 -23.59
CA PHE A 157 8.29 6.61 -24.92
C PHE A 157 6.84 7.10 -24.85
N ASN A 158 6.30 7.55 -25.98
CA ASN A 158 4.90 7.99 -26.06
C ASN A 158 3.91 6.93 -25.50
N PHE A 159 4.18 5.65 -25.72
CA PHE A 159 3.31 4.55 -25.28
C PHE A 159 3.54 4.12 -23.82
N THR A 160 4.55 4.66 -23.13
CA THR A 160 4.82 4.42 -21.70
C THR A 160 4.61 5.67 -20.83
N ALA A 161 4.37 6.82 -21.45
CA ALA A 161 4.15 8.09 -20.79
C ALA A 161 2.76 8.17 -20.11
N PHE A 162 2.73 8.79 -18.93
CA PHE A 162 1.50 9.11 -18.22
C PHE A 162 1.18 10.59 -18.32
N GLN A 163 1.99 11.43 -17.70
CA GLN A 163 1.76 12.88 -17.67
C GLN A 163 3.04 13.65 -17.28
N PRO A 164 3.09 14.98 -17.51
CA PRO A 164 4.13 15.83 -16.94
C PRO A 164 4.17 15.70 -15.41
N ALA A 165 5.37 15.58 -14.85
CA ALA A 165 5.57 15.35 -13.42
C ALA A 165 5.05 16.51 -12.54
N ILE A 166 5.02 17.72 -13.09
CA ILE A 166 4.52 18.92 -12.40
C ILE A 166 3.07 18.75 -11.91
N ASN A 167 2.23 17.99 -12.61
CA ASN A 167 0.84 17.79 -12.23
C ASN A 167 0.74 17.02 -10.91
N THR A 168 1.43 15.88 -10.82
CA THR A 168 1.48 15.08 -9.59
C THR A 168 2.14 15.84 -8.44
N LEU A 169 3.19 16.63 -8.70
CA LEU A 169 3.79 17.45 -7.64
C LEU A 169 2.86 18.57 -7.14
N ARG A 170 1.99 19.11 -7.99
CA ARG A 170 0.94 20.06 -7.56
C ARG A 170 -0.15 19.42 -6.72
N GLU A 171 -0.47 18.15 -6.96
CA GLU A 171 -1.35 17.37 -6.06
C GLU A 171 -0.70 17.26 -4.66
N VAL A 172 0.59 16.95 -4.60
CA VAL A 172 1.35 16.90 -3.34
C VAL A 172 1.39 18.27 -2.65
N GLU A 173 1.62 19.35 -3.39
CA GLU A 173 1.62 20.72 -2.84
C GLU A 173 0.25 21.07 -2.25
N THR A 174 -0.82 20.78 -3.00
CA THR A 174 -2.20 21.01 -2.55
C THR A 174 -2.47 20.25 -1.26
N PHE A 175 -2.07 18.97 -1.19
CA PHE A 175 -2.23 18.15 0.01
C PHE A 175 -1.46 18.73 1.21
N LEU A 176 -0.17 19.07 1.06
CA LEU A 176 0.63 19.62 2.14
C LEU A 176 0.14 21.01 2.59
N SER A 177 -0.40 21.80 1.68
CA SER A 177 -1.00 23.11 1.96
C SER A 177 -2.28 22.98 2.80
N GLN A 178 -3.16 22.04 2.44
CA GLN A 178 -4.41 21.78 3.15
C GLN A 178 -4.21 21.03 4.48
N ASN A 179 -3.09 20.32 4.64
CA ASN A 179 -2.82 19.48 5.81
C ASN A 179 -1.50 19.90 6.47
N PRO A 180 -1.50 20.94 7.33
CA PRO A 180 -0.28 21.56 7.85
C PRO A 180 0.55 20.67 8.78
N SER A 181 -0.04 19.64 9.38
CA SER A 181 0.65 18.67 10.25
C SER A 181 1.22 17.46 9.51
N GLU A 182 0.98 17.35 8.20
CA GLU A 182 1.36 16.17 7.43
C GLU A 182 2.75 16.31 6.82
N ILE A 183 3.40 15.15 6.64
CA ILE A 183 4.71 15.00 6.01
C ILE A 183 4.58 14.04 4.82
N VAL A 184 5.26 14.33 3.72
CA VAL A 184 5.33 13.46 2.53
C VAL A 184 6.78 13.13 2.21
N THR A 185 7.04 11.90 1.78
CA THR A 185 8.32 11.46 1.23
C THR A 185 8.17 11.17 -0.26
N ILE A 186 9.11 11.61 -1.09
CA ILE A 186 9.17 11.26 -2.52
C ILE A 186 10.51 10.58 -2.79
N VAL A 187 10.47 9.41 -3.43
CA VAL A 187 11.66 8.69 -3.90
C VAL A 187 11.61 8.67 -5.42
N ILE A 188 12.66 9.18 -6.06
CA ILE A 188 12.72 9.36 -7.51
C ILE A 188 13.64 8.31 -8.11
N GLU A 189 13.09 7.47 -9.00
CA GLU A 189 13.92 6.75 -9.96
C GLU A 189 14.26 7.72 -11.10
N ASP A 190 15.49 8.23 -11.07
CA ASP A 190 15.87 9.46 -11.77
C ASP A 190 16.55 9.17 -13.11
N TYR A 191 15.86 9.51 -14.18
CA TYR A 191 16.33 9.52 -15.57
C TYR A 191 16.32 10.94 -16.15
N VAL A 192 16.43 11.97 -15.29
CA VAL A 192 16.46 13.39 -15.68
C VAL A 192 17.91 13.87 -15.80
N HIS A 193 18.33 14.10 -17.04
CA HIS A 193 19.64 14.61 -17.43
C HIS A 193 19.67 16.13 -17.56
N THR A 194 18.51 16.78 -17.74
CA THR A 194 18.40 18.25 -17.77
C THR A 194 19.04 18.86 -16.51
N PRO A 195 20.06 19.73 -16.65
CA PRO A 195 20.72 20.35 -15.50
C PRO A 195 19.72 21.15 -14.66
N LYS A 196 19.71 20.91 -13.34
CA LYS A 196 18.74 21.51 -12.39
C LYS A 196 17.27 21.22 -12.72
N GLY A 197 17.00 20.19 -13.52
CA GLY A 197 15.65 19.85 -13.95
C GLY A 197 14.73 19.56 -12.76
N LEU A 198 15.17 18.70 -11.84
CA LEU A 198 14.36 18.31 -10.68
C LEU A 198 14.19 19.47 -9.69
N SER A 199 15.27 20.14 -9.29
CA SER A 199 15.20 21.28 -8.37
C SER A 199 14.30 22.41 -8.90
N ASN A 200 14.38 22.74 -10.19
CA ASN A 200 13.47 23.70 -10.82
C ASN A 200 12.02 23.19 -10.87
N LEU A 201 11.81 21.90 -11.16
CA LEU A 201 10.49 21.29 -11.17
C LEU A 201 9.80 21.39 -9.80
N PHE A 202 10.50 21.06 -8.72
CA PHE A 202 9.96 21.16 -7.35
C PHE A 202 9.73 22.60 -6.91
N LEU A 203 10.62 23.53 -7.29
CA LEU A 203 10.41 24.96 -7.08
C LEU A 203 9.15 25.45 -7.81
N ASN A 204 8.98 25.09 -9.08
CA ASN A 204 7.82 25.48 -9.88
C ASN A 204 6.51 24.83 -9.40
N ALA A 205 6.59 23.68 -8.73
CA ALA A 205 5.47 23.05 -8.05
C ALA A 205 5.10 23.77 -6.74
N GLY A 206 5.97 24.66 -6.23
CA GLY A 206 5.80 25.32 -4.92
C GLY A 206 6.13 24.42 -3.73
N LEU A 207 6.95 23.37 -3.94
CA LEU A 207 7.28 22.40 -2.90
C LEU A 207 8.59 22.72 -2.15
N ASP A 208 9.38 23.66 -2.64
CA ASP A 208 10.63 24.12 -2.03
C ASP A 208 10.44 24.64 -0.60
N LYS A 209 9.32 25.32 -0.33
CA LYS A 209 8.95 25.80 1.02
C LYS A 209 8.78 24.67 2.05
N TYR A 210 8.57 23.43 1.61
CA TYR A 210 8.41 22.25 2.48
C TYR A 210 9.68 21.42 2.61
N TRP A 211 10.74 21.73 1.85
CA TRP A 211 11.87 20.85 1.63
C TRP A 211 12.70 20.60 2.89
N PHE A 212 12.91 19.33 3.24
CA PHE A 212 13.85 18.96 4.29
C PHE A 212 15.30 18.99 3.76
N PRO A 213 16.18 19.85 4.28
CA PRO A 213 17.51 20.04 3.69
C PRO A 213 18.47 18.91 4.03
N VAL A 214 19.26 18.47 3.04
CA VAL A 214 20.30 17.44 3.17
C VAL A 214 21.30 17.73 4.30
N SER A 215 21.60 19.01 4.55
CA SER A 215 22.51 19.42 5.63
C SER A 215 22.04 19.03 7.04
N LYS A 216 20.73 18.79 7.21
CA LYS A 216 20.11 18.38 8.49
C LYS A 216 19.78 16.89 8.55
N MET A 217 20.03 16.13 7.48
CA MET A 217 19.74 14.69 7.47
C MET A 217 20.77 13.92 8.31
N PRO A 218 20.34 12.99 9.18
CA PRO A 218 21.24 12.05 9.86
C PRO A 218 22.07 11.24 8.88
N LYS A 219 23.31 10.90 9.25
CA LYS A 219 24.29 10.26 8.33
C LYS A 219 24.93 8.99 8.88
N LYS A 220 24.73 8.70 10.16
CA LYS A 220 25.37 7.57 10.88
C LYS A 220 24.36 6.82 11.73
N GLY A 221 23.13 6.69 11.22
CA GLY A 221 22.06 5.95 11.88
C GLY A 221 21.45 6.68 13.08
N GLU A 222 21.72 7.98 13.26
CA GLU A 222 21.08 8.77 14.30
C GLU A 222 19.58 8.92 14.06
N ASP A 223 18.86 9.25 15.11
CA ASP A 223 17.46 9.62 15.01
C ASP A 223 17.29 10.91 14.20
N TRP A 224 16.24 10.92 13.38
CA TRP A 224 15.79 12.11 12.69
C TRP A 224 15.16 13.08 13.69
N PRO A 225 14.98 14.36 13.34
CA PRO A 225 14.11 15.23 14.12
C PRO A 225 12.74 14.59 14.32
N THR A 226 12.10 14.95 15.42
CA THR A 226 10.72 14.53 15.66
C THR A 226 9.81 15.09 14.57
N VAL A 227 8.73 14.37 14.28
CA VAL A 227 7.74 14.85 13.30
C VAL A 227 7.21 16.25 13.67
N ASN A 228 7.04 16.52 14.96
CA ASN A 228 6.61 17.83 15.45
C ASN A 228 7.62 18.94 15.12
N GLU A 229 8.92 18.70 15.32
CA GLU A 229 9.97 19.65 14.96
C GLU A 229 10.04 19.89 13.44
N MET A 230 9.88 18.82 12.65
CA MET A 230 9.84 18.91 11.18
C MET A 230 8.65 19.77 10.73
N VAL A 231 7.45 19.52 11.27
CA VAL A 231 6.24 20.30 11.00
C VAL A 231 6.39 21.75 11.43
N GLN A 232 6.90 22.01 12.64
CA GLN A 232 7.09 23.36 13.16
C GLN A 232 8.06 24.19 12.32
N ALA A 233 9.11 23.54 11.79
CA ALA A 233 10.06 24.16 10.88
C ALA A 233 9.59 24.19 9.41
N ASN A 234 8.37 23.70 9.13
CA ASN A 234 7.81 23.48 7.81
C ASN A 234 8.69 22.60 6.88
N HIS A 235 9.58 21.76 7.42
CA HIS A 235 10.34 20.77 6.65
C HIS A 235 9.54 19.47 6.49
N ARG A 236 8.45 19.54 5.74
CA ARG A 236 7.41 18.51 5.61
C ARG A 236 7.51 17.66 4.34
N LEU A 237 8.53 17.89 3.52
CA LEU A 237 8.79 17.12 2.31
C LEU A 237 10.22 16.57 2.34
N LEU A 238 10.36 15.24 2.33
CA LEU A 238 11.65 14.59 2.11
C LEU A 238 11.70 14.12 0.65
N VAL A 239 12.81 14.38 -0.05
CA VAL A 239 12.99 13.92 -1.43
C VAL A 239 14.33 13.21 -1.58
N PHE A 240 14.26 12.01 -2.14
CA PHE A 240 15.39 11.16 -2.45
C PHE A 240 15.46 10.88 -3.94
N THR A 241 16.67 10.70 -4.47
CA THR A 241 16.93 10.33 -5.87
C THR A 241 17.90 9.14 -5.96
N SER A 242 17.73 8.32 -7.00
CA SER A 242 18.61 7.22 -7.33
C SER A 242 19.96 7.64 -7.94
N VAL A 243 20.17 8.92 -8.25
CA VAL A 243 21.41 9.45 -8.87
C VAL A 243 22.27 10.20 -7.86
N ALA A 244 23.52 9.76 -7.68
CA ALA A 244 24.42 10.29 -6.66
C ALA A 244 24.82 11.76 -6.83
N SER A 245 25.01 12.24 -8.06
CA SER A 245 25.50 13.60 -8.32
C SER A 245 24.49 14.68 -7.90
N LYS A 246 23.19 14.36 -7.93
CA LYS A 246 22.09 15.26 -7.59
C LYS A 246 22.16 15.78 -6.15
N GLU A 247 22.78 15.06 -5.22
CA GLU A 247 22.96 15.57 -3.86
C GLU A 247 23.87 16.80 -3.84
N ALA A 248 24.98 16.76 -4.57
CA ALA A 248 25.92 17.87 -4.63
C ALA A 248 25.44 18.99 -5.58
N GLU A 249 24.78 18.62 -6.68
CA GLU A 249 24.41 19.54 -7.76
C GLU A 249 23.07 20.25 -7.51
N GLU A 250 22.10 19.55 -6.91
CA GLU A 250 20.71 20.00 -6.77
C GLU A 250 20.20 19.96 -5.31
N GLY A 251 20.99 19.41 -4.37
CA GLY A 251 20.58 19.30 -2.97
C GLY A 251 19.52 18.23 -2.71
N ILE A 252 19.33 17.27 -3.63
CA ILE A 252 18.39 16.16 -3.51
C ILE A 252 19.11 14.96 -2.91
N ALA A 253 18.59 14.39 -1.82
CA ALA A 253 19.29 13.36 -1.08
C ALA A 253 19.54 12.09 -1.91
N TYR A 254 20.78 11.61 -1.96
CA TYR A 254 21.08 10.36 -2.66
C TYR A 254 20.56 9.16 -1.84
N GLN A 255 19.55 8.44 -2.34
CA GLN A 255 18.78 7.49 -1.55
C GLN A 255 19.64 6.42 -0.86
N TRP A 256 20.61 5.86 -1.59
CA TRP A 256 21.48 4.77 -1.13
C TRP A 256 22.45 5.19 0.01
N LYS A 257 22.48 6.48 0.36
CA LYS A 257 23.21 7.01 1.52
C LYS A 257 22.38 7.03 2.80
N TYR A 258 21.06 7.18 2.70
CA TYR A 258 20.17 7.41 3.85
C TYR A 258 19.16 6.28 4.08
N ILE A 259 18.87 5.49 3.05
CA ILE A 259 17.86 4.43 3.05
C ILE A 259 18.55 3.09 2.82
N ILE A 260 18.17 2.11 3.63
CA ILE A 260 18.47 0.70 3.42
C ILE A 260 17.21 0.03 2.88
N GLU A 261 17.35 -0.86 1.91
CA GLU A 261 16.22 -1.36 1.13
C GLU A 261 16.35 -2.86 0.80
N ASN A 262 15.24 -3.59 0.91
CA ASN A 262 15.17 -4.97 0.40
C ASN A 262 14.87 -5.00 -1.10
N GLU A 263 15.21 -6.12 -1.72
CA GLU A 263 15.01 -6.33 -3.15
C GLU A 263 13.53 -6.14 -3.54
N ALA A 264 13.29 -5.64 -4.74
CA ALA A 264 11.95 -5.43 -5.28
C ALA A 264 11.45 -6.64 -6.09
N GLY A 265 10.15 -6.65 -6.41
CA GLY A 265 9.54 -7.71 -7.23
C GLY A 265 9.56 -9.10 -6.57
N ASP A 266 9.35 -10.14 -7.39
CA ASP A 266 9.36 -11.54 -6.92
C ASP A 266 10.67 -11.93 -6.19
N PRO A 267 11.86 -11.44 -6.60
CA PRO A 267 13.07 -11.67 -5.83
C PRO A 267 13.02 -11.16 -4.39
N GLY A 268 12.25 -10.10 -4.12
CA GLY A 268 12.00 -9.50 -2.81
C GLY A 268 10.88 -10.16 -2.01
N VAL A 269 9.86 -10.69 -2.68
CA VAL A 269 8.69 -11.33 -2.05
C VAL A 269 8.99 -12.81 -1.77
N LYS A 270 9.88 -13.07 -0.80
CA LYS A 270 10.28 -14.43 -0.40
C LYS A 270 9.87 -14.76 1.04
N PRO A 271 8.90 -15.67 1.27
CA PRO A 271 8.49 -16.03 2.63
C PRO A 271 9.67 -16.38 3.55
N GLY A 272 9.76 -15.71 4.69
CA GLY A 272 10.80 -15.93 5.70
C GLY A 272 12.20 -15.40 5.35
N SER A 273 12.36 -14.69 4.22
CA SER A 273 13.62 -14.07 3.83
C SER A 273 13.40 -12.63 3.36
N CYS A 274 14.29 -11.72 3.78
CA CYS A 274 14.30 -10.33 3.30
C CYS A 274 15.60 -10.10 2.53
N PRO A 275 15.61 -10.31 1.21
CA PRO A 275 16.83 -10.18 0.41
C PRO A 275 17.24 -8.71 0.28
N ASN A 276 18.54 -8.43 0.36
CA ASN A 276 19.07 -7.07 0.24
C ASN A 276 19.03 -6.59 -1.22
N ARG A 277 18.59 -5.35 -1.47
CA ARG A 277 18.68 -4.73 -2.81
C ARG A 277 20.13 -4.44 -3.17
N LYS A 278 20.55 -4.70 -4.41
CA LYS A 278 21.97 -4.66 -4.82
C LYS A 278 22.66 -3.32 -4.58
N GLU A 279 21.98 -2.22 -4.87
CA GLU A 279 22.49 -0.86 -4.70
C GLU A 279 22.53 -0.42 -3.23
N SER A 280 21.69 -1.04 -2.39
CA SER A 280 21.60 -0.76 -0.97
C SER A 280 22.79 -1.36 -0.20
N ARG A 281 23.17 -0.66 0.88
CA ARG A 281 24.00 -1.25 1.93
C ARG A 281 23.29 -2.46 2.55
N PRO A 282 24.04 -3.40 3.18
CA PRO A 282 23.46 -4.55 3.87
C PRO A 282 22.34 -4.13 4.83
N LEU A 283 21.27 -4.94 4.91
CA LEU A 283 20.09 -4.64 5.72
C LEU A 283 20.38 -4.31 7.18
N ASN A 284 21.37 -4.99 7.77
CA ASN A 284 21.78 -4.79 9.17
C ASN A 284 22.75 -3.61 9.38
N SER A 285 23.03 -2.81 8.35
CA SER A 285 23.94 -1.66 8.45
C SER A 285 23.40 -0.61 9.41
N LYS A 286 24.25 -0.15 10.33
CA LYS A 286 23.91 0.93 11.29
C LYS A 286 24.23 2.33 10.75
N SER A 287 24.60 2.42 9.48
CA SER A 287 25.02 3.68 8.84
C SER A 287 23.86 4.52 8.29
N ALA A 288 22.66 3.95 8.22
CA ALA A 288 21.42 4.61 7.82
C ALA A 288 20.31 4.22 8.80
N SER A 289 19.42 5.17 9.12
CA SER A 289 18.34 4.98 10.09
C SER A 289 16.98 4.70 9.45
N LEU A 290 16.83 4.96 8.14
CA LEU A 290 15.63 4.63 7.37
C LEU A 290 15.76 3.25 6.74
N PHE A 291 14.66 2.49 6.79
CA PHE A 291 14.50 1.24 6.09
C PHE A 291 13.27 1.34 5.20
N LEU A 292 13.44 1.09 3.90
CA LEU A 292 12.37 1.02 2.92
C LEU A 292 12.10 -0.45 2.61
N MET A 293 10.85 -0.87 2.80
CA MET A 293 10.46 -2.24 2.50
C MET A 293 9.68 -2.31 1.18
N ASN A 294 10.25 -2.95 0.16
CA ASN A 294 9.51 -3.34 -1.03
C ASN A 294 8.71 -4.62 -0.76
N TYR A 295 7.43 -4.58 -1.11
CA TYR A 295 6.55 -5.74 -1.05
C TYR A 295 5.50 -5.67 -2.17
N PHE A 296 5.88 -6.18 -3.34
CA PHE A 296 5.02 -6.29 -4.52
C PHE A 296 5.66 -7.30 -5.48
N PRO A 297 4.86 -8.07 -6.25
CA PRO A 297 5.37 -8.97 -7.28
C PRO A 297 5.99 -8.19 -8.44
N SER A 298 6.78 -8.87 -9.28
CA SER A 298 7.41 -8.21 -10.44
C SER A 298 6.37 -7.70 -11.46
N TYR A 299 5.23 -8.39 -11.55
CA TYR A 299 4.13 -8.05 -12.44
C TYR A 299 2.91 -7.69 -11.60
N PRO A 300 2.42 -6.44 -11.68
CA PRO A 300 1.20 -6.06 -10.97
C PRO A 300 0.00 -6.72 -11.65
N VAL A 301 -0.64 -7.66 -10.95
CA VAL A 301 -1.87 -8.31 -11.41
C VAL A 301 -3.00 -7.83 -10.52
N GLU A 302 -3.80 -6.90 -11.03
CA GLU A 302 -4.89 -6.22 -10.31
C GLU A 302 -5.79 -7.20 -9.55
N THR A 303 -6.24 -8.28 -10.21
CA THR A 303 -7.13 -9.28 -9.61
C THR A 303 -6.54 -10.06 -8.44
N GLU A 304 -5.20 -10.05 -8.31
CA GLU A 304 -4.45 -10.74 -7.26
C GLU A 304 -3.97 -9.78 -6.16
N ALA A 305 -3.98 -8.46 -6.37
CA ALA A 305 -3.46 -7.48 -5.40
C ALA A 305 -4.14 -7.60 -4.02
N CYS A 306 -5.44 -7.88 -4.01
CA CYS A 306 -6.24 -8.00 -2.79
C CYS A 306 -5.80 -9.16 -1.86
N LYS A 307 -5.14 -10.22 -2.36
CA LYS A 307 -4.60 -11.29 -1.49
C LYS A 307 -3.22 -10.93 -0.94
N GLU A 308 -2.45 -10.11 -1.65
CA GLU A 308 -1.06 -9.79 -1.32
C GLU A 308 -0.96 -8.89 -0.09
N HIS A 309 -1.85 -7.91 0.04
CA HIS A 309 -1.82 -6.91 1.12
C HIS A 309 -2.51 -7.36 2.43
N SER A 310 -2.31 -8.63 2.82
CA SER A 310 -2.95 -9.24 4.00
C SER A 310 -1.92 -9.85 4.98
N ALA A 311 -2.15 -11.07 5.48
CA ALA A 311 -1.24 -11.76 6.40
C ALA A 311 0.21 -11.91 5.85
N PRO A 312 0.41 -12.24 4.55
CA PRO A 312 1.77 -12.35 3.99
C PRO A 312 2.59 -11.04 4.05
N LEU A 313 1.95 -9.88 3.92
CA LEU A 313 2.61 -8.59 4.10
C LEU A 313 3.06 -8.40 5.56
N ALA A 314 2.20 -8.71 6.53
CA ALA A 314 2.56 -8.61 7.95
C ALA A 314 3.73 -9.53 8.32
N ASP A 315 3.76 -10.75 7.78
CA ASP A 315 4.87 -11.69 7.97
C ASP A 315 6.17 -11.16 7.36
N MET A 316 6.10 -10.52 6.18
CA MET A 316 7.27 -9.90 5.57
C MET A 316 7.77 -8.70 6.37
N ILE A 317 6.87 -7.86 6.91
CA ILE A 317 7.25 -6.75 7.80
C ILE A 317 8.07 -7.28 8.98
N SER A 318 7.60 -8.34 9.64
CA SER A 318 8.31 -8.99 10.76
C SER A 318 9.67 -9.57 10.32
N THR A 319 9.71 -10.20 9.16
CA THR A 319 10.93 -10.80 8.58
C THR A 319 11.99 -9.73 8.28
N CYS A 320 11.61 -8.67 7.58
CA CYS A 320 12.50 -7.59 7.21
C CYS A 320 12.93 -6.75 8.42
N PHE A 321 12.05 -6.54 9.40
CA PHE A 321 12.40 -5.85 10.65
C PHE A 321 13.54 -6.56 11.38
N LYS A 322 13.47 -7.90 11.50
CA LYS A 322 14.54 -8.72 12.07
C LYS A 322 15.81 -8.67 11.22
N ALA A 323 15.69 -8.75 9.90
CA ALA A 323 16.84 -8.69 8.98
C ALA A 323 17.58 -7.34 9.04
N ALA A 324 16.85 -6.25 9.32
CA ALA A 324 17.44 -4.92 9.54
C ALA A 324 18.17 -4.79 10.90
N GLY A 325 18.23 -5.86 11.69
CA GLY A 325 18.86 -5.88 13.01
C GLY A 325 18.18 -4.94 14.00
N LYS A 326 16.86 -4.81 13.89
CA LYS A 326 16.00 -4.14 14.86
C LYS A 326 15.33 -5.23 15.70
N GLU A 327 15.57 -5.21 17.01
CA GLU A 327 14.93 -6.06 18.02
C GLU A 327 13.89 -5.22 18.78
#